data_AF-A0A3Q7H8I3-F1
#
_entry.id   AF-A0A3Q7H8I3-F1
#
_cell.length_a   1.000
_cell.length_b   1.000
_cell.length_c   1.000
_cell.angle_alpha   90.00
_cell.angle_beta   90.00
_cell.angle_gamma   90.00
#
_symmetry.space_group_name_H-M   'P 1'
#
loop_
_entity.id
_entity.type
_entity.pdbx_description
1 polymer ?
#
loop_
_entity_poly.entity_id
_entity_poly.type
_entity_poly.pdbx_seq_one_letter_code
_entity_poly.pdbx_strand_id
1 'polypeptide(L)'
;MVGTQALIGIKQTNGSFLGNTYNVTQYIKIGCNLLPTPINLNVTNLIFGRLGHIQYHTIEATIYLPQTVNISRINHVWQVGKVAIGMEPKIHEKTIRNYDSTEIIDLQTGTSISIRSARRHQARVAHGIFSIIGWGTILPIGVIIARYFKKGPIHWNEHDQWKHAHKTCQACGYILGATGWVIGIWLGNYSKYYSFPKHGAYGICIFTFATLQTLALRLKPHTNDELRTYWTQKDILVFSNTCKQP
;
A
#
# COMPACT_ATOMS: atom_id res chain seq x y z
N MET A 1 17.12 -5.79 7.34
CA MET A 1 17.65 -6.13 8.67
C MET A 1 18.84 -7.05 8.64
N VAL A 2 19.16 -7.74 7.53
CA VAL A 2 20.46 -8.44 7.46
C VAL A 2 21.58 -7.41 7.58
N GLY A 3 22.56 -7.69 8.43
CA GLY A 3 23.65 -6.80 8.80
C GLY A 3 23.33 -5.85 9.96
N THR A 4 22.13 -5.92 10.55
CA THR A 4 21.74 -5.07 11.68
C THR A 4 22.29 -5.61 12.99
N GLN A 5 22.95 -4.75 13.75
CA GLN A 5 23.23 -4.98 15.17
C GLN A 5 22.02 -4.49 15.97
N ALA A 6 21.32 -5.42 16.63
CA ALA A 6 20.00 -5.18 17.18
C ALA A 6 19.99 -5.31 18.71
N LEU A 7 19.17 -4.46 19.34
CA LEU A 7 18.74 -4.58 20.71
C LEU A 7 17.34 -5.18 20.69
N ILE A 8 17.14 -6.35 21.31
CA ILE A 8 15.84 -7.03 21.28
C ILE A 8 15.39 -7.30 22.70
N GLY A 9 14.18 -6.81 23.00
CA GLY A 9 13.45 -7.10 24.22
C GLY A 9 12.34 -8.10 23.95
N ILE A 10 12.25 -9.12 24.80
CA ILE A 10 11.26 -10.18 24.77
C ILE A 10 10.46 -10.09 26.06
N LYS A 11 9.15 -9.89 25.91
CA LYS A 11 8.22 -9.95 27.03
C LYS A 11 8.01 -11.41 27.42
N GLN A 12 8.30 -11.75 28.67
CA GLN A 12 8.06 -13.07 29.24
C GLN A 12 6.61 -13.22 29.72
N THR A 13 6.19 -14.46 29.92
CA THR A 13 4.83 -14.80 30.40
C THR A 13 4.56 -14.26 31.81
N ASN A 14 5.59 -14.18 32.65
CA ASN A 14 5.55 -13.57 33.98
C ASN A 14 5.45 -12.03 33.96
N GLY A 15 5.43 -11.41 32.78
CA GLY A 15 5.33 -9.95 32.61
C GLY A 15 6.65 -9.20 32.66
N SER A 16 7.78 -9.85 33.01
CA SER A 16 9.10 -9.25 32.93
C SER A 16 9.58 -9.13 31.48
N PHE A 17 10.61 -8.30 31.26
CA PHE A 17 11.29 -8.21 29.98
C PHE A 17 12.69 -8.81 30.13
N LEU A 18 13.02 -9.73 29.22
CA LEU A 18 14.41 -10.10 29.00
C LEU A 18 14.87 -9.43 27.73
N GLY A 19 16.04 -8.83 27.73
CA GLY A 19 16.58 -8.34 26.48
C GLY A 19 18.08 -8.40 26.43
N ASN A 20 18.57 -8.46 25.21
CA ASN A 20 19.97 -8.70 24.92
C ASN A 20 20.30 -8.10 23.54
N THR A 21 21.58 -8.19 23.19
CA THR A 21 22.12 -7.81 21.89
C THR A 21 22.08 -9.01 20.94
N TYR A 22 21.83 -8.73 19.66
CA TYR A 22 21.68 -9.73 18.62
C TYR A 22 22.33 -9.24 17.34
N ASN A 23 23.07 -10.13 16.66
CA ASN A 23 23.66 -9.85 15.37
C ASN A 23 22.82 -10.52 14.27
N VAL A 24 22.10 -9.72 13.49
CA VAL A 24 21.17 -10.22 12.47
C VAL A 24 21.92 -10.52 11.19
N THR A 25 22.28 -11.78 10.98
CA THR A 25 23.04 -12.23 9.80
C THR A 25 22.12 -12.72 8.66
N GLN A 26 22.70 -13.00 7.49
CA GLN A 26 21.96 -13.58 6.36
C GLN A 26 21.46 -15.00 6.67
N TYR A 27 22.15 -15.74 7.54
CA TYR A 27 21.82 -17.12 7.91
C TYR A 27 20.44 -17.22 8.58
N ILE A 28 20.00 -16.18 9.30
CA ILE A 28 18.66 -16.14 9.91
C ILE A 28 17.55 -16.20 8.85
N LYS A 29 17.80 -15.69 7.62
CA LYS A 29 16.81 -15.77 6.54
C LYS A 29 16.62 -17.19 5.99
N ILE A 30 17.63 -18.05 6.10
CA ILE A 30 17.60 -19.42 5.58
C ILE A 30 17.17 -20.45 6.64
N GLY A 31 16.75 -19.98 7.82
CA GLY A 31 16.16 -20.82 8.87
C GLY A 31 17.02 -21.03 10.11
N CYS A 32 18.20 -20.40 10.21
CA CYS A 32 18.98 -20.46 11.45
C CYS A 32 18.30 -19.67 12.58
N ASN A 33 18.46 -20.17 13.80
CA ASN A 33 17.90 -19.56 15.00
C ASN A 33 18.58 -18.22 15.32
N LEU A 34 17.81 -17.22 15.72
CA LEU A 34 18.32 -15.92 16.15
C LEU A 34 18.51 -15.94 17.67
N LEU A 35 19.74 -16.21 18.11
CA LEU A 35 20.09 -16.24 19.53
C LEU A 35 20.88 -14.99 19.94
N PRO A 36 20.94 -14.66 21.24
CA PRO A 36 21.73 -13.54 21.72
C PRO A 36 23.21 -13.70 21.36
N THR A 37 23.80 -12.65 20.78
CA THR A 37 25.21 -12.65 20.37
C THR A 37 25.79 -11.25 20.56
N PRO A 38 27.05 -11.14 21.01
CA PRO A 38 27.71 -9.84 21.12
C PRO A 38 27.66 -9.05 19.80
N ILE A 39 27.49 -7.74 19.92
CA ILE A 39 27.51 -6.80 18.80
C ILE A 39 28.79 -5.95 18.87
N ASN A 40 29.17 -5.33 17.75
CA ASN A 40 30.37 -4.49 17.65
C ASN A 40 30.07 -3.03 18.05
N LEU A 41 29.31 -2.86 19.12
CA LEU A 41 28.94 -1.59 19.72
C LEU A 41 28.98 -1.77 21.23
N ASN A 42 29.56 -0.81 21.93
CA ASN A 42 29.54 -0.83 23.38
C ASN A 42 28.20 -0.23 23.85
N VAL A 43 27.36 -1.07 24.45
CA VAL A 43 26.01 -0.72 24.89
C VAL A 43 25.94 -0.89 26.41
N THR A 44 25.49 0.17 27.09
CA THR A 44 25.31 0.22 28.54
C THR A 44 23.91 0.71 28.87
N ASN A 45 23.47 0.54 30.12
CA ASN A 45 22.15 0.98 30.60
C ASN A 45 21.00 0.47 29.72
N LEU A 46 21.08 -0.78 29.24
CA LEU A 46 20.05 -1.37 28.42
C LEU A 46 18.86 -1.78 29.28
N ILE A 47 17.76 -1.03 29.17
CA ILE A 47 16.54 -1.20 29.96
C ILE A 47 15.36 -1.43 29.02
N PHE A 48 14.55 -2.43 29.35
CA PHE A 48 13.32 -2.75 28.64
C PHE A 48 12.13 -2.49 29.55
N GLY A 49 11.19 -1.71 29.06
CA GLY A 49 10.06 -1.25 29.86
C GLY A 49 8.73 -1.33 29.14
N ARG A 50 7.68 -1.05 29.92
CA ARG A 50 6.36 -0.72 29.41
C ARG A 50 5.90 0.58 30.07
N LEU A 51 5.47 1.53 29.25
CA LEU A 51 4.77 2.71 29.71
C LEU A 51 3.30 2.34 29.93
N GLY A 52 2.92 2.09 31.18
CA GLY A 52 1.60 1.57 31.58
C GLY A 52 0.42 2.44 31.14
N HIS A 53 0.59 3.76 31.14
CA HIS A 53 -0.47 4.71 30.78
C HIS A 53 -0.86 4.68 29.30
N ILE A 54 0.08 4.36 28.41
CA ILE A 54 -0.11 4.44 26.95
C ILE A 54 0.05 3.08 26.25
N GLN A 55 0.35 2.01 27.01
CA GLN A 55 0.57 0.65 26.51
C GLN A 55 1.72 0.50 25.49
N TYR A 56 2.70 1.41 25.50
CA TYR A 56 3.88 1.31 24.65
C TYR A 56 5.00 0.50 25.32
N HIS A 57 5.77 -0.21 24.50
CA HIS A 57 7.01 -0.85 24.89
C HIS A 57 8.18 0.09 24.64
N THR A 58 9.10 0.19 25.59
CA THR A 58 10.28 1.07 25.50
C THR A 58 11.56 0.26 25.60
N ILE A 59 12.55 0.70 24.82
CA ILE A 59 13.93 0.25 24.89
C ILE A 59 14.76 1.50 25.14
N GLU A 60 15.44 1.55 26.28
CA GLU A 60 16.36 2.60 26.64
C GLU A 60 17.78 2.01 26.65
N ALA A 61 18.74 2.69 26.05
CA ALA A 61 20.11 2.22 25.96
C ALA A 61 21.07 3.38 25.72
N THR A 62 22.25 3.31 26.31
CA THR A 62 23.38 4.20 26.02
C THR A 62 24.36 3.48 25.10
N ILE A 63 24.52 4.00 23.87
CA ILE A 63 25.37 3.40 22.84
C ILE A 63 26.59 4.30 22.64
N TYR A 64 27.79 3.74 22.85
CA TYR A 64 29.04 4.43 22.54
C TYR A 64 29.42 4.16 21.09
N LEU A 65 29.45 5.22 20.29
CA LEU A 65 29.80 5.15 18.87
C LEU A 65 31.31 5.33 18.68
N PRO A 66 31.97 4.46 17.88
CA PRO A 66 33.36 4.68 17.47
C PRO A 66 33.52 5.98 16.68
N GLN A 67 34.67 6.66 16.81
CA GLN A 67 34.97 7.90 16.09
C GLN A 67 34.96 7.76 14.56
N THR A 68 35.08 6.52 14.05
CA THR A 68 35.04 6.20 12.62
C THR A 68 33.64 6.18 12.02
N VAL A 69 32.58 6.22 12.85
CA VAL A 69 31.20 6.15 12.38
C VAL A 69 30.70 7.52 11.95
N ASN A 70 30.11 7.60 10.77
CA ASN A 70 29.46 8.82 10.31
C ASN A 70 28.15 9.08 11.08
N ILE A 71 28.21 10.01 12.04
CA ILE A 71 27.09 10.38 12.90
C ILE A 71 26.02 11.23 12.21
N SER A 72 26.30 11.78 11.01
CA SER A 72 25.29 12.54 10.24
C SER A 72 24.26 11.64 9.55
N ARG A 73 24.52 10.32 9.48
CA ARG A 73 23.66 9.40 8.73
C ARG A 73 23.61 8.00 9.33
N ILE A 74 22.80 7.85 10.37
CA ILE A 74 22.56 6.56 11.01
C ILE A 74 21.29 5.93 10.45
N ASN A 75 21.42 4.69 9.96
CA ASN A 75 20.27 3.89 9.53
C ASN A 75 19.65 3.22 10.76
N HIS A 76 18.47 3.67 11.15
CA HIS A 76 17.69 3.08 12.21
C HIS A 76 16.58 2.19 11.62
N VAL A 77 16.36 1.03 12.22
CA VAL A 77 15.27 0.12 11.88
C VAL A 77 14.69 -0.45 13.16
N TRP A 78 13.37 -0.63 13.20
CA TRP A 78 12.69 -1.25 14.33
C TRP A 78 11.70 -2.29 13.85
N GLN A 79 11.38 -3.27 14.69
CA GLN A 79 10.40 -4.29 14.40
C GLN A 79 9.66 -4.71 15.66
N VAL A 80 8.48 -5.27 15.45
CA VAL A 80 7.70 -5.91 16.51
C VAL A 80 7.33 -7.31 16.05
N GLY A 81 7.69 -8.30 16.85
CA GLY A 81 7.30 -9.69 16.68
C GLY A 81 6.25 -10.11 17.71
N LYS A 82 5.49 -11.16 17.39
CA LYS A 82 4.42 -11.70 18.26
C LYS A 82 4.89 -12.86 19.14
N VAL A 83 5.92 -13.60 18.70
CA VAL A 83 6.32 -14.88 19.31
C VAL A 83 7.83 -14.93 19.49
N ALA A 84 8.25 -15.42 20.65
CA ALA A 84 9.62 -15.80 20.96
C ALA A 84 9.60 -17.09 21.80
N ILE A 85 10.63 -17.91 21.68
CA ILE A 85 10.85 -19.09 22.53
C ILE A 85 12.07 -18.82 23.39
N GLY A 86 11.87 -18.58 24.69
CA GLY A 86 12.95 -18.15 25.58
C GLY A 86 13.55 -16.82 25.13
N MET A 87 14.83 -16.85 24.73
CA MET A 87 15.57 -15.70 24.17
C MET A 87 15.65 -15.71 22.64
N GLU A 88 14.89 -16.57 21.97
CA GLU A 88 14.91 -16.68 20.51
C GLU A 88 13.64 -16.04 19.91
N PRO A 89 13.71 -14.80 19.39
CA PRO A 89 12.59 -14.21 18.66
C PRO A 89 12.35 -15.00 17.37
N LYS A 90 11.08 -15.34 17.12
CA LYS A 90 10.68 -16.05 15.90
C LYS A 90 10.37 -15.07 14.77
N ILE A 91 10.42 -15.58 13.55
CA ILE A 91 10.09 -14.81 12.35
C ILE A 91 8.68 -14.23 12.49
N HIS A 92 8.58 -12.91 12.33
CA HIS A 92 7.32 -12.19 12.37
C HIS A 92 6.72 -12.00 10.98
N GLU A 93 5.46 -11.57 10.93
CA GLU A 93 4.76 -11.21 9.70
C GLU A 93 5.51 -10.09 8.96
N LYS A 94 5.62 -10.20 7.63
CA LYS A 94 6.32 -9.23 6.79
C LYS A 94 5.32 -8.21 6.22
N THR A 95 4.71 -7.40 7.08
CA THR A 95 3.70 -6.41 6.66
C THR A 95 4.35 -5.11 6.17
N ILE A 96 3.58 -4.24 5.49
CA ILE A 96 4.04 -2.90 5.10
C ILE A 96 4.63 -2.14 6.28
N ARG A 97 3.99 -2.22 7.45
CA ARG A 97 4.45 -1.53 8.66
C ARG A 97 5.86 -1.96 9.02
N ASN A 98 6.18 -3.25 8.87
CA ASN A 98 7.52 -3.77 9.12
C ASN A 98 8.55 -3.24 8.09
N TYR A 99 8.19 -3.17 6.80
CA TYR A 99 9.07 -2.65 5.75
C TYR A 99 9.27 -1.13 5.81
N ASP A 100 8.28 -0.40 6.31
CA ASP A 100 8.34 1.05 6.50
C ASP A 100 8.98 1.45 7.85
N SER A 101 9.23 0.50 8.76
CA SER A 101 9.87 0.72 10.07
C SER A 101 11.38 0.93 9.94
N THR A 102 11.74 1.99 9.23
CA THR A 102 13.11 2.41 8.98
C THR A 102 13.19 3.93 8.90
N GLU A 103 14.27 4.47 9.43
CA GLU A 103 14.55 5.90 9.46
C GLU A 103 16.04 6.15 9.28
N ILE A 104 16.38 7.34 8.78
CA ILE A 104 17.76 7.82 8.75
C ILE A 104 17.80 8.99 9.72
N ILE A 105 18.68 8.92 10.71
CA ILE A 105 18.82 9.92 11.77
C ILE A 105 20.18 10.60 11.62
N ASP A 106 20.19 11.91 11.70
CA ASP A 106 21.38 12.72 11.86
C ASP A 106 21.55 13.03 13.36
N LEU A 107 22.59 12.45 13.98
CA LEU A 107 22.87 12.70 15.39
C LEU A 107 23.57 14.04 15.65
N GLN A 108 24.10 14.72 14.62
CA GLN A 108 24.66 16.06 14.78
C GLN A 108 23.55 17.09 14.94
N THR A 109 22.52 16.99 14.11
CA THR A 109 21.37 17.91 14.14
C THR A 109 20.22 17.42 15.01
N GLY A 110 20.20 16.12 15.36
CA GLY A 110 19.09 15.48 16.06
C GLY A 110 17.85 15.29 15.19
N THR A 111 17.97 15.38 13.86
CA THR A 111 16.83 15.37 12.94
C THR A 111 16.73 14.07 12.12
N SER A 112 15.51 13.74 11.71
CA SER A 112 15.23 12.61 10.81
C SER A 112 15.31 13.03 9.33
N ILE A 113 16.13 12.35 8.53
CA ILE A 113 16.34 12.62 7.10
C ILE A 113 15.46 11.74 6.19
N SER A 114 14.43 11.07 6.71
CA SER A 114 13.69 10.00 6.02
C SER A 114 12.73 10.46 4.90
N ILE A 115 13.10 11.49 4.11
CA ILE A 115 12.38 12.06 2.95
C ILE A 115 11.83 10.97 2.02
N ARG A 116 12.63 9.93 1.76
CA ARG A 116 12.27 8.82 0.86
C ARG A 116 11.19 7.89 1.43
N SER A 117 11.09 7.75 2.76
CA SER A 117 9.99 7.02 3.39
C SER A 117 8.70 7.82 3.30
N ALA A 118 8.77 9.12 3.64
CA ALA A 118 7.65 10.05 3.54
C ALA A 118 7.09 10.13 2.11
N ARG A 119 7.95 10.31 1.10
CA ARG A 119 7.53 10.38 -0.31
C ARG A 119 6.84 9.09 -0.78
N ARG A 120 7.34 7.92 -0.37
CA ARG A 120 6.70 6.63 -0.69
C ARG A 120 5.33 6.51 -0.03
N HIS A 121 5.22 6.94 1.23
CA HIS A 121 3.94 6.97 1.92
C HIS A 121 2.92 7.88 1.20
N GLN A 122 3.32 9.11 0.89
CA GLN A 122 2.49 10.06 0.14
C GLN A 122 2.06 9.50 -1.23
N ALA A 123 2.97 8.86 -1.97
CA ALA A 123 2.63 8.22 -3.24
C ALA A 123 1.62 7.07 -3.08
N ARG A 124 1.74 6.25 -2.02
CA ARG A 124 0.74 5.19 -1.72
C ARG A 124 -0.63 5.77 -1.41
N VAL A 125 -0.67 6.85 -0.64
CA VAL A 125 -1.92 7.58 -0.34
C VAL A 125 -2.52 8.15 -1.61
N ALA A 126 -1.71 8.81 -2.45
CA ALA A 126 -2.17 9.34 -3.74
C ALA A 126 -2.71 8.23 -4.65
N HIS A 127 -1.99 7.11 -4.82
CA HIS A 127 -2.46 5.94 -5.56
C HIS A 127 -3.85 5.50 -5.10
N GLY A 128 -4.02 5.31 -3.78
CA GLY A 128 -5.30 4.90 -3.20
C GLY A 128 -6.42 5.91 -3.47
N ILE A 129 -6.16 7.20 -3.24
CA ILE A 129 -7.15 8.28 -3.45
C ILE A 129 -7.59 8.32 -4.91
N PHE A 130 -6.64 8.37 -5.86
CA PHE A 130 -6.96 8.40 -7.30
C PHE A 130 -7.73 7.16 -7.76
N SER A 131 -7.37 5.98 -7.27
CA SER A 131 -8.08 4.74 -7.60
C SER A 131 -9.49 4.68 -7.00
N ILE A 132 -9.68 5.09 -5.75
CA ILE A 132 -11.00 5.10 -5.10
C ILE A 132 -11.93 6.14 -5.74
N ILE A 133 -11.44 7.36 -5.97
CA ILE A 133 -12.24 8.42 -6.59
C ILE A 133 -12.53 8.08 -8.05
N GLY A 134 -11.50 7.72 -8.83
CA GLY A 134 -11.64 7.45 -10.25
C GLY A 134 -12.47 6.19 -10.54
N TRP A 135 -11.92 5.02 -10.18
CA TRP A 135 -12.54 3.73 -10.51
C TRP A 135 -13.57 3.29 -9.48
N GLY A 136 -13.37 3.59 -8.20
CA GLY A 136 -14.29 3.18 -7.13
C GLY A 136 -15.57 4.00 -7.04
N THR A 137 -15.58 5.25 -7.54
CA THR A 137 -16.67 6.20 -7.31
C THR A 137 -17.21 6.79 -8.61
N ILE A 138 -16.38 7.52 -9.37
CA ILE A 138 -16.84 8.27 -10.56
C ILE A 138 -17.30 7.33 -11.68
N LEU A 139 -16.57 6.25 -11.96
CA LEU A 139 -16.99 5.28 -12.97
C LEU A 139 -18.37 4.65 -12.63
N PRO A 140 -18.60 4.11 -11.43
CA PRO A 140 -19.93 3.64 -11.00
C PRO A 140 -21.02 4.71 -11.08
N ILE A 141 -20.74 5.96 -10.68
CA ILE A 141 -21.73 7.05 -10.81
C ILE A 141 -22.14 7.23 -12.26
N GLY A 142 -21.20 7.24 -13.20
CA GLY A 142 -21.52 7.29 -14.63
C GLY A 142 -22.43 6.15 -15.07
N VAL A 143 -22.19 4.92 -14.58
CA VAL A 143 -23.05 3.75 -14.84
C VAL A 143 -24.47 3.95 -14.29
N ILE A 144 -24.59 4.40 -13.04
CA ILE A 144 -25.87 4.67 -12.37
C ILE A 144 -26.65 5.74 -13.15
N ILE A 145 -25.98 6.80 -13.60
CA ILE A 145 -26.58 7.84 -14.43
C ILE A 145 -27.17 7.24 -15.71
N ALA A 146 -26.39 6.45 -16.45
CA ALA A 146 -26.87 5.80 -17.67
C ALA A 146 -27.99 4.78 -17.42
N ARG A 147 -28.03 4.13 -16.25
CA ARG A 147 -29.05 3.14 -15.92
C ARG A 147 -30.38 3.79 -15.54
N TYR A 148 -30.37 4.77 -14.64
CA TYR A 148 -31.59 5.35 -14.07
C TYR A 148 -32.11 6.57 -14.83
N PHE A 149 -31.26 7.35 -15.49
CA PHE A 149 -31.68 8.57 -16.17
C PHE A 149 -31.97 8.36 -17.67
N LYS A 150 -31.60 7.19 -18.22
CA LYS A 150 -32.02 6.74 -19.55
C LYS A 150 -33.36 6.02 -19.53
N LYS A 151 -33.57 5.11 -18.57
CA LYS A 151 -34.70 4.16 -18.51
C LYS A 151 -35.60 4.33 -17.27
N GLY A 152 -35.27 5.22 -16.34
CA GLY A 152 -36.02 5.43 -15.10
C GLY A 152 -36.99 6.62 -15.16
N PRO A 153 -37.66 6.92 -14.04
CA PRO A 153 -38.76 7.88 -13.95
C PRO A 153 -38.33 9.37 -13.97
N ILE A 154 -37.03 9.64 -14.05
CA ILE A 154 -36.46 11.00 -13.98
C ILE A 154 -36.17 11.48 -15.41
N HIS A 155 -36.81 12.56 -15.84
CA HIS A 155 -36.74 13.09 -17.20
C HIS A 155 -35.44 13.90 -17.42
N TRP A 156 -34.30 13.22 -17.57
CA TRP A 156 -33.01 13.80 -18.06
C TRP A 156 -32.76 13.45 -19.53
N ASN A 157 -33.85 13.25 -20.28
CA ASN A 157 -33.83 12.88 -21.69
C ASN A 157 -33.96 14.09 -22.62
N GLU A 158 -34.34 15.26 -22.10
CA GLU A 158 -34.26 16.51 -22.88
C GLU A 158 -32.78 16.78 -23.22
N HIS A 159 -32.50 16.99 -24.51
CA HIS A 159 -31.17 17.26 -25.05
C HIS A 159 -30.06 16.24 -24.70
N ASP A 160 -30.39 14.96 -24.48
CA ASP A 160 -29.40 13.91 -24.24
C ASP A 160 -28.47 14.17 -23.03
N GLN A 161 -28.93 14.93 -22.03
CA GLN A 161 -28.15 15.32 -20.86
C GLN A 161 -27.52 14.12 -20.12
N TRP A 162 -28.27 13.03 -19.95
CA TRP A 162 -27.74 11.81 -19.33
C TRP A 162 -26.55 11.22 -20.11
N LYS A 163 -26.54 11.31 -21.45
CA LYS A 163 -25.43 10.80 -22.29
C LYS A 163 -24.19 11.63 -22.06
N HIS A 164 -24.33 12.95 -21.98
CA HIS A 164 -23.23 13.85 -21.70
C HIS A 164 -22.67 13.60 -20.30
N ALA A 165 -23.54 13.56 -19.28
CA ALA A 165 -23.15 13.29 -17.90
C ALA A 165 -22.44 11.92 -17.75
N HIS A 166 -23.00 10.87 -18.35
CA HIS A 166 -22.37 9.55 -18.38
C HIS A 166 -20.97 9.60 -19.01
N LYS A 167 -20.83 10.16 -20.22
CA LYS A 167 -19.54 10.25 -20.92
C LYS A 167 -18.51 11.03 -20.12
N THR A 168 -18.91 12.14 -19.50
CA THR A 168 -18.03 12.96 -18.65
C THR A 168 -17.56 12.19 -17.43
N CYS A 169 -18.46 11.50 -16.72
CA CYS A 169 -18.06 10.61 -15.62
C CYS A 169 -17.10 9.52 -16.09
N GLN A 170 -17.38 8.84 -17.20
CA GLN A 170 -16.50 7.78 -17.73
C GLN A 170 -15.11 8.32 -18.09
N ALA A 171 -15.03 9.50 -18.73
CA ALA A 171 -13.76 10.14 -19.05
C ALA A 171 -12.98 10.56 -17.80
N CYS A 172 -13.61 11.27 -16.86
CA CYS A 172 -12.96 11.71 -15.63
C CYS A 172 -12.52 10.54 -14.75
N GLY A 173 -13.39 9.54 -14.57
CA GLY A 173 -13.10 8.34 -13.78
C GLY A 173 -11.93 7.53 -14.37
N TYR A 174 -11.87 7.44 -15.70
CA TYR A 174 -10.74 6.80 -16.40
C TYR A 174 -9.44 7.57 -16.19
N ILE A 175 -9.41 8.88 -16.39
CA ILE A 175 -8.17 9.69 -16.25
C ILE A 175 -7.64 9.61 -14.82
N LEU A 176 -8.51 9.80 -13.82
CA LEU A 176 -8.12 9.74 -12.41
C LEU A 176 -7.64 8.34 -12.02
N GLY A 177 -8.38 7.30 -12.40
CA GLY A 177 -7.99 5.92 -12.08
C GLY A 177 -6.72 5.47 -12.82
N ALA A 178 -6.52 5.88 -14.08
CA ALA A 178 -5.29 5.64 -14.83
C ALA A 178 -4.09 6.34 -14.20
N THR A 179 -4.27 7.57 -13.71
CA THR A 179 -3.24 8.30 -12.94
C THR A 179 -2.86 7.51 -11.69
N GLY A 180 -3.86 7.06 -10.93
CA GLY A 180 -3.65 6.18 -9.78
C GLY A 180 -2.88 4.91 -10.16
N TRP A 181 -3.27 4.26 -11.25
CA TRP A 181 -2.62 3.03 -11.74
C TRP A 181 -1.14 3.23 -12.11
N VAL A 182 -0.80 4.32 -12.79
CA VAL A 182 0.60 4.67 -13.12
C VAL A 182 1.42 4.88 -11.84
N ILE A 183 0.88 5.58 -10.84
CA ILE A 183 1.53 5.73 -9.53
C ILE A 183 1.73 4.35 -8.88
N GLY A 184 0.76 3.43 -9.02
CA GLY A 184 0.84 2.06 -8.55
C GLY A 184 1.97 1.25 -9.19
N ILE A 185 2.16 1.37 -10.51
CA ILE A 185 3.30 0.75 -11.21
C ILE A 185 4.63 1.31 -10.69
N TRP A 186 4.72 2.63 -10.56
CA TRP A 186 5.92 3.29 -10.04
C TRP A 186 6.26 2.79 -8.63
N LEU A 187 5.25 2.68 -7.74
CA LEU A 187 5.40 2.12 -6.40
C LEU A 187 5.87 0.66 -6.43
N GLY A 188 5.31 -0.15 -7.32
CA GLY A 188 5.69 -1.56 -7.50
C GLY A 188 7.14 -1.72 -7.92
N ASN A 189 7.59 -0.98 -8.94
CA ASN A 189 8.96 -1.03 -9.45
C ASN A 189 9.99 -0.56 -8.41
N TYR A 190 9.61 0.40 -7.56
CA TYR A 190 10.50 0.90 -6.51
C TYR A 190 10.60 -0.05 -5.29
N SER A 191 9.64 -0.95 -5.11
CA SER A 191 9.56 -1.85 -3.96
C SER A 191 10.25 -3.19 -4.21
N LYS A 192 11.59 -3.20 -4.17
CA LYS A 192 12.41 -4.40 -4.46
C LYS A 192 12.15 -5.60 -3.54
N TYR A 193 11.73 -5.36 -2.29
CA TYR A 193 11.68 -6.39 -1.24
C TYR A 193 10.27 -6.75 -0.76
N TYR A 194 9.25 -6.12 -1.35
CA TYR A 194 7.85 -6.36 -0.98
C TYR A 194 6.92 -6.02 -2.15
N SER A 195 6.13 -6.99 -2.61
CA SER A 195 5.24 -6.84 -3.76
C SER A 195 3.83 -7.32 -3.43
N PHE A 196 2.84 -6.79 -4.17
CA PHE A 196 1.43 -7.19 -4.04
C PHE A 196 0.93 -7.78 -5.37
N PRO A 197 1.27 -9.05 -5.67
CA PRO A 197 0.97 -9.63 -6.98
C PRO A 197 -0.53 -9.68 -7.28
N LYS A 198 -1.36 -10.03 -6.28
CA LYS A 198 -2.83 -10.07 -6.42
C LYS A 198 -3.42 -8.69 -6.68
N HIS A 199 -3.01 -7.67 -5.90
CA HIS A 199 -3.44 -6.28 -6.10
C HIS A 199 -3.04 -5.77 -7.49
N GLY A 200 -1.80 -6.04 -7.91
CA GLY A 200 -1.32 -5.68 -9.23
C GLY A 200 -2.13 -6.33 -10.36
N ALA A 201 -2.45 -7.63 -10.24
CA ALA A 201 -3.27 -8.34 -11.21
C ALA A 201 -4.67 -7.71 -11.33
N TYR A 202 -5.35 -7.46 -10.21
CA TYR A 202 -6.64 -6.77 -10.23
C TYR A 202 -6.54 -5.36 -10.83
N GLY A 203 -5.48 -4.62 -10.50
CA GLY A 203 -5.23 -3.30 -11.07
C GLY A 203 -5.06 -3.33 -12.59
N ILE A 204 -4.36 -4.32 -13.13
CA ILE A 204 -4.22 -4.54 -14.59
C ILE A 204 -5.58 -4.87 -15.20
N CYS A 205 -6.33 -5.82 -14.62
CA CYS A 205 -7.66 -6.17 -15.12
C CYS A 205 -8.61 -4.96 -15.17
N ILE A 206 -8.67 -4.18 -14.09
CA ILE A 206 -9.51 -2.97 -14.02
C ILE A 206 -9.07 -1.94 -15.06
N PHE A 207 -7.76 -1.70 -15.19
CA PHE A 207 -7.22 -0.80 -16.21
C PHE A 207 -7.64 -1.23 -17.62
N THR A 208 -7.49 -2.50 -17.95
CA THR A 208 -7.88 -3.06 -19.25
C THR A 208 -9.38 -2.86 -19.51
N PHE A 209 -10.24 -3.23 -18.55
CA PHE A 209 -11.69 -3.07 -18.73
C PHE A 209 -12.13 -1.60 -18.82
N ALA A 210 -11.56 -0.70 -18.01
CA ALA A 210 -11.85 0.73 -18.08
C ALA A 210 -11.37 1.35 -19.42
N THR A 211 -10.25 0.88 -19.96
CA THR A 211 -9.75 1.29 -21.28
C THR A 211 -10.69 0.82 -22.38
N LEU A 212 -11.11 -0.46 -22.35
CA LEU A 212 -12.07 -1.00 -23.31
C LEU A 212 -13.42 -0.25 -23.24
N GLN A 213 -13.91 0.03 -22.03
CA GLN A 213 -15.15 0.77 -21.80
C GLN A 213 -15.10 2.20 -22.37
N THR A 214 -13.98 2.91 -22.20
CA THR A 214 -13.83 4.28 -22.74
C THR A 214 -13.60 4.31 -24.24
N LEU A 215 -12.83 3.36 -24.79
CA LEU A 215 -12.68 3.19 -26.24
C LEU A 215 -14.03 2.85 -26.90
N ALA A 216 -14.85 2.04 -26.25
CA ALA A 216 -16.18 1.70 -26.73
C ALA A 216 -17.08 2.93 -26.91
N LEU A 217 -16.97 3.92 -26.02
CA LEU A 217 -17.70 5.19 -26.15
C LEU A 217 -17.20 6.06 -27.31
N ARG A 218 -15.91 5.97 -27.66
CA ARG A 218 -15.28 6.73 -28.74
C ARG A 218 -15.52 6.11 -30.12
N LEU A 219 -15.50 4.78 -30.21
CA LEU A 219 -15.64 4.02 -31.45
C LEU A 219 -17.09 3.71 -31.82
N LYS A 220 -18.06 4.38 -31.18
CA LYS A 220 -19.48 4.15 -31.43
C LYS A 220 -19.83 4.42 -32.91
N PRO A 221 -20.31 3.40 -33.66
CA PRO A 221 -20.63 3.54 -35.09
C PRO A 221 -21.75 4.55 -35.36
N HIS A 222 -21.77 5.09 -36.58
CA HIS A 222 -22.79 6.04 -36.99
C HIS A 222 -24.16 5.34 -37.10
N THR A 223 -25.25 6.11 -37.15
CA THR A 223 -26.63 5.59 -37.09
C THR A 223 -27.00 4.64 -38.22
N ASN A 224 -26.25 4.67 -39.31
CA ASN A 224 -26.54 3.94 -40.54
C ASN A 224 -25.61 2.74 -40.76
N ASP A 225 -24.68 2.47 -39.84
CA ASP A 225 -23.78 1.32 -39.95
C ASP A 225 -24.47 0.04 -39.45
N GLU A 226 -24.41 -1.05 -40.23
CA GLU A 226 -24.93 -2.37 -39.82
C GLU A 226 -24.30 -2.87 -38.50
N LEU A 227 -23.06 -2.45 -38.24
CA LEU A 227 -22.33 -2.68 -37.00
C LEU A 227 -23.04 -2.09 -35.76
N ARG A 228 -23.86 -1.04 -35.91
CA ARG A 228 -24.57 -0.39 -34.80
C ARG A 228 -25.54 -1.34 -34.09
N THR A 229 -26.15 -2.27 -34.83
CA THR A 229 -27.10 -3.27 -34.30
C THR A 229 -26.39 -4.22 -33.31
N TYR A 230 -25.18 -4.69 -33.65
CA TYR A 230 -24.35 -5.52 -32.77
C TYR A 230 -23.78 -4.74 -31.58
N TRP A 231 -23.44 -3.46 -31.78
CA TRP A 231 -22.99 -2.56 -30.71
C TRP A 231 -24.08 -2.28 -29.67
N THR A 232 -25.33 -2.10 -30.10
CA THR A 232 -26.45 -1.87 -29.16
C THR A 232 -26.76 -3.10 -28.30
N GLN A 233 -26.58 -4.32 -28.82
CA GLN A 233 -26.73 -5.55 -28.04
C GLN A 233 -25.59 -5.78 -27.03
N LYS A 234 -24.33 -5.44 -27.38
CA LYS A 234 -23.17 -5.59 -26.47
C LYS A 234 -23.09 -4.53 -25.37
N ASP A 235 -23.44 -3.27 -25.68
CA ASP A 235 -23.60 -2.23 -24.65
C ASP A 235 -24.74 -2.57 -23.67
N ILE A 236 -25.72 -3.37 -24.08
CA ILE A 236 -26.75 -3.89 -23.17
C ILE A 236 -26.20 -5.03 -22.32
N LEU A 237 -25.36 -5.93 -22.86
CA LEU A 237 -24.78 -7.06 -22.12
C LEU A 237 -23.80 -6.66 -21.01
N VAL A 238 -23.07 -5.56 -21.16
CA VAL A 238 -22.21 -5.03 -20.08
C VAL A 238 -23.03 -4.39 -18.94
N PHE A 239 -24.29 -4.03 -19.18
CA PHE A 239 -25.13 -3.26 -18.25
C PHE A 239 -26.47 -3.91 -17.85
N SER A 240 -26.77 -5.12 -18.33
CA SER A 240 -28.11 -5.73 -18.19
C SER A 240 -28.08 -7.22 -17.85
N ASN A 241 -27.40 -7.59 -16.76
CA ASN A 241 -27.67 -8.87 -16.07
C ASN A 241 -28.56 -8.67 -14.84
N THR A 242 -29.74 -8.09 -15.03
CA THR A 242 -30.82 -8.20 -14.04
C THR A 242 -32.15 -8.36 -14.75
N CYS A 243 -32.68 -9.58 -14.63
CA CYS A 243 -34.04 -10.08 -14.83
C CYS A 243 -34.93 -9.37 -15.86
N LYS A 244 -35.14 -10.03 -17.00
CA LYS A 244 -36.49 -10.11 -17.58
C LYS A 244 -37.29 -11.05 -16.68
N GLN A 245 -38.22 -10.51 -15.91
CA GLN A 245 -39.34 -11.30 -15.39
C GLN A 245 -40.47 -11.29 -16.43
N PRO A 246 -41.27 -12.38 -16.50
CA PRO A 246 -42.15 -12.71 -17.61
C PRO A 246 -43.26 -11.68 -17.86
#